data_AF-A0A2E8IV42-F1
#
_entry.id   AF-A0A2E8IV42-F1
#
_cell.length_a   1.000
_cell.length_b   1.000
_cell.length_c   1.000
_cell.angle_alpha   90.00
_cell.angle_beta   90.00
_cell.angle_gamma   90.00
#
_symmetry.space_group_name_H-M   'P 1'
#
loop_
_entity.id
_entity.type
_entity.pdbx_description
1 polymer ?
#
loop_
_entity_poly.entity_id
_entity_poly.type
_entity_poly.pdbx_seq_one_letter_code
_entity_poly.pdbx_strand_id
1 'polypeptide(L)'
;MTEVTYNQFRSLHKGTPQKKISKLWKKYKDGKYKLPKKVTPAEEITVPVGVVEVNIKPGADESYGTEDDKVVIRKVGTVEKATKKPKKVKKSKSSSVDECAEYERLSNTLSRFSFKFNEVETKKVLDRISQLAKNTRPEGYVCEPTDSWKLWLGPTENCLLINTTRGVAFKVSRGWWQKHYQTTIYVDRELLNDTQLIDDTAKAFALTGKYLPRSPVVGVECKLPQTVKDIQMRGGFAGDR
;
A
#
# COMPACT_ATOMS: atom_id res chain seq x y z
N MET A 1 -40.10 -2.23 -14.51
CA MET A 1 -38.65 -2.44 -14.38
C MET A 1 -37.97 -1.07 -14.30
N THR A 2 -36.81 -0.93 -13.65
CA THR A 2 -36.10 0.36 -13.57
C THR A 2 -35.17 0.57 -14.77
N GLU A 3 -35.21 1.74 -15.39
CA GLU A 3 -34.46 2.06 -16.62
C GLU A 3 -32.96 2.26 -16.38
N VAL A 4 -32.57 2.65 -15.16
CA VAL A 4 -31.16 2.82 -14.77
C VAL A 4 -30.79 1.91 -13.59
N THR A 5 -29.53 1.49 -13.56
CA THR A 5 -28.95 0.79 -12.40
C THR A 5 -28.69 1.77 -11.24
N TYR A 6 -28.56 1.26 -10.01
CA TYR A 6 -28.28 2.10 -8.83
C TYR A 6 -26.98 2.91 -8.96
N ASN A 7 -25.97 2.39 -9.65
CA ASN A 7 -24.69 3.08 -9.86
C ASN A 7 -24.86 4.26 -10.84
N GLN A 8 -25.66 4.10 -11.90
CA GLN A 8 -26.03 5.19 -12.81
C GLN A 8 -26.95 6.21 -12.12
N PHE A 9 -27.87 5.76 -11.27
CA PHE A 9 -28.71 6.64 -10.45
C PHE A 9 -27.87 7.51 -9.50
N ARG A 10 -26.84 6.91 -8.88
CA ARG A 10 -25.91 7.59 -7.97
C ARG A 10 -25.01 8.61 -8.69
N SER A 11 -24.54 8.32 -9.90
CA SER A 11 -23.69 9.26 -10.65
C SER A 11 -24.43 10.52 -11.08
N LEU A 12 -25.73 10.43 -11.38
CA LEU A 12 -26.62 11.57 -11.63
C LEU A 12 -26.84 12.47 -10.39
N HIS A 13 -26.53 11.99 -9.19
CA HIS A 13 -26.71 12.71 -7.91
C HIS A 13 -25.37 12.98 -7.20
N LYS A 14 -24.27 13.15 -7.96
CA LYS A 14 -22.94 13.44 -7.41
C LYS A 14 -22.99 14.69 -6.51
N GLY A 15 -22.33 14.62 -5.35
CA GLY A 15 -22.39 15.67 -4.31
C GLY A 15 -23.54 15.54 -3.31
N THR A 16 -24.56 14.71 -3.56
CA THR A 16 -25.66 14.50 -2.60
C THR A 16 -25.26 13.47 -1.51
N PRO A 17 -25.56 13.71 -0.22
CA PRO A 17 -25.32 12.73 0.85
C PRO A 17 -25.99 11.37 0.61
N GLN A 18 -25.26 10.28 0.85
CA GLN A 18 -25.68 8.90 0.56
C GLN A 18 -27.05 8.51 1.15
N LYS A 19 -27.38 9.01 2.35
CA LYS A 19 -28.70 8.80 3.01
C LYS A 19 -29.86 9.41 2.20
N LYS A 20 -29.64 10.54 1.50
CA LYS A 20 -30.64 11.17 0.61
C LYS A 20 -30.77 10.40 -0.71
N ILE A 21 -29.65 9.97 -1.32
CA ILE A 21 -29.65 9.16 -2.55
C ILE A 21 -30.42 7.85 -2.36
N SER A 22 -30.25 7.16 -1.23
CA SER A 22 -31.01 5.93 -0.92
C SER A 22 -32.53 6.18 -0.82
N LYS A 23 -32.97 7.30 -0.24
CA LYS A 23 -34.39 7.69 -0.21
C LYS A 23 -34.93 8.03 -1.61
N LEU A 24 -34.15 8.73 -2.43
CA LEU A 24 -34.52 9.05 -3.82
C LEU A 24 -34.61 7.79 -4.70
N TRP A 25 -33.71 6.83 -4.51
CA TRP A 25 -33.74 5.54 -5.21
C TRP A 25 -34.99 4.72 -4.90
N LYS A 26 -35.47 4.70 -3.66
CA LYS A 26 -36.77 4.10 -3.32
C LYS A 26 -37.90 4.81 -4.07
N LYS A 27 -37.98 6.14 -3.99
CA LYS A 27 -38.99 6.92 -4.73
C LYS A 27 -38.95 6.72 -6.25
N TYR A 28 -37.77 6.47 -6.83
CA TYR A 28 -37.62 6.16 -8.26
C TYR A 28 -38.19 4.78 -8.60
N LYS A 29 -37.93 3.75 -7.79
CA LYS A 29 -38.57 2.43 -7.94
C LYS A 29 -40.09 2.50 -7.81
N ASP A 30 -40.57 3.35 -6.90
CA ASP A 30 -41.99 3.58 -6.65
C ASP A 30 -42.67 4.48 -7.71
N GLY A 31 -41.95 4.91 -8.77
CA GLY A 31 -42.45 5.81 -9.81
C GLY A 31 -42.66 7.27 -9.38
N LYS A 32 -42.45 7.59 -8.09
CA LYS A 32 -42.66 8.91 -7.45
C LYS A 32 -41.49 9.88 -7.65
N TYR A 33 -40.51 9.53 -8.47
CA TYR A 33 -39.37 10.38 -8.82
C TYR A 33 -38.98 10.13 -10.28
N LYS A 34 -38.86 11.20 -11.06
CA LYS A 34 -38.38 11.16 -12.45
C LYS A 34 -36.92 11.62 -12.49
N LEU A 35 -36.10 10.95 -13.30
CA LEU A 35 -34.70 11.34 -13.48
C LEU A 35 -34.63 12.74 -14.11
N PRO A 36 -33.69 13.61 -13.68
CA PRO A 36 -33.41 14.84 -14.40
C PRO A 36 -32.89 14.47 -15.80
N LYS A 37 -33.59 14.92 -16.85
CA LYS A 37 -33.12 14.76 -18.22
C LYS A 37 -31.77 15.47 -18.36
N LYS A 38 -30.77 14.79 -18.92
CA LYS A 38 -29.48 15.43 -19.25
C LYS A 38 -29.73 16.58 -20.21
N VAL A 39 -29.28 17.78 -19.83
CA VAL A 39 -29.14 18.90 -20.75
C VAL A 39 -27.85 18.69 -21.55
N THR A 40 -27.93 18.67 -22.87
CA THR A 40 -26.76 18.75 -23.75
C THR A 40 -26.24 20.19 -23.83
N PRO A 41 -24.94 20.44 -24.09
CA PRO A 41 -24.35 21.75 -23.85
C PRO A 41 -24.59 22.70 -25.03
N ALA A 42 -25.57 23.60 -24.89
CA ALA A 42 -25.65 24.91 -25.54
C ALA A 42 -26.86 25.67 -25.01
N GLU A 43 -26.65 26.72 -24.21
CA GLU A 43 -27.25 28.06 -24.38
C GLU A 43 -26.73 29.01 -23.31
N GLU A 44 -26.62 30.29 -23.68
CA GLU A 44 -26.08 31.35 -22.84
C GLU A 44 -27.05 31.67 -21.70
N ILE A 45 -26.51 31.88 -20.49
CA ILE A 45 -27.21 32.65 -19.46
C ILE A 45 -26.45 33.95 -19.30
N THR A 46 -27.07 35.02 -19.80
CA THR A 46 -26.60 36.39 -19.69
C THR A 46 -26.58 36.88 -18.24
N VAL A 47 -25.66 37.81 -17.98
CA VAL A 47 -25.30 38.38 -16.68
C VAL A 47 -26.45 39.18 -16.03
N PRO A 48 -26.35 39.50 -14.73
CA PRO A 48 -25.86 40.85 -14.44
C PRO A 48 -24.65 40.90 -13.50
N VAL A 49 -23.83 41.92 -13.75
CA VAL A 49 -22.59 42.24 -13.04
C VAL A 49 -22.85 42.62 -11.58
N GLY A 50 -22.03 42.09 -10.67
CA GLY A 50 -21.91 42.55 -9.28
C GLY A 50 -20.44 42.73 -8.93
N VAL A 51 -19.95 43.98 -8.99
CA VAL A 51 -18.55 44.32 -8.69
C VAL A 51 -18.31 44.26 -7.18
N VAL A 52 -17.32 43.47 -6.75
CA VAL A 52 -16.62 43.67 -5.46
C VAL A 52 -15.14 43.36 -5.65
N GLU A 53 -14.34 44.41 -5.81
CA GLU A 53 -12.88 44.33 -5.65
C GLU A 53 -12.53 44.46 -4.16
N VAL A 54 -11.69 43.56 -3.63
CA VAL A 54 -10.82 43.88 -2.47
C VAL A 54 -9.44 43.26 -2.70
N ASN A 55 -8.43 44.12 -2.61
CA ASN A 55 -7.04 43.82 -2.91
C ASN A 55 -6.40 42.78 -1.96
N ILE A 56 -5.63 41.85 -2.54
CA ILE A 56 -4.60 41.10 -1.83
C ILE A 56 -3.26 41.80 -2.08
N LYS A 57 -2.59 42.25 -1.02
CA LYS A 57 -1.21 42.77 -1.09
C LYS A 57 -0.22 41.61 -1.21
N PRO A 58 0.67 41.57 -2.22
CA PRO A 58 1.93 40.83 -2.13
C PRO A 58 2.92 41.59 -1.24
N GLY A 59 3.82 40.88 -0.57
CA GLY A 59 4.87 41.48 0.25
C GLY A 59 5.99 42.12 -0.59
N ALA A 60 6.67 43.10 0.00
CA ALA A 60 7.98 43.53 -0.45
C ALA A 60 9.04 42.67 0.24
N ASP A 61 9.99 42.12 -0.52
CA ASP A 61 11.37 42.62 -0.49
C ASP A 61 12.16 42.16 -1.73
N GLU A 62 12.91 43.12 -2.27
CA GLU A 62 14.20 43.09 -2.99
C GLU A 62 14.72 41.73 -3.55
N SER A 63 15.25 41.61 -4.78
CA SER A 63 16.05 42.56 -5.58
C SER A 63 16.26 42.13 -7.06
N TYR A 64 16.71 43.10 -7.88
CA TYR A 64 17.33 43.07 -9.23
C TYR A 64 17.87 41.74 -9.81
N GLY A 65 17.88 41.48 -11.14
CA GLY A 65 17.42 42.28 -12.30
C GLY A 65 17.86 41.70 -13.67
N THR A 66 17.35 42.30 -14.77
CA THR A 66 17.83 42.30 -16.19
C THR A 66 18.16 41.00 -16.97
N GLU A 67 17.27 40.69 -17.92
CA GLU A 67 17.45 40.48 -19.39
C GLU A 67 18.56 39.59 -20.04
N ASP A 68 18.24 39.15 -21.27
CA ASP A 68 19.01 38.43 -22.30
C ASP A 68 19.48 36.97 -22.03
N ASP A 69 18.91 35.99 -22.77
CA ASP A 69 19.57 35.48 -23.99
C ASP A 69 18.67 34.54 -24.88
N LYS A 70 19.21 34.12 -26.03
CA LYS A 70 18.55 33.66 -27.27
C LYS A 70 18.39 32.14 -27.50
N VAL A 71 17.23 31.75 -28.09
CA VAL A 71 17.05 30.78 -29.22
C VAL A 71 17.43 29.30 -28.88
N VAL A 72 16.86 28.18 -29.39
CA VAL A 72 16.62 27.69 -30.77
C VAL A 72 15.49 26.62 -30.78
N ILE A 73 14.61 26.65 -31.78
CA ILE A 73 13.70 25.54 -32.12
C ILE A 73 14.33 24.66 -33.21
N ARG A 74 14.32 23.33 -33.08
CA ARG A 74 14.53 22.38 -34.20
C ARG A 74 13.57 21.19 -34.13
N LYS A 75 13.16 20.69 -35.31
CA LYS A 75 12.13 19.65 -35.48
C LYS A 75 12.44 18.74 -36.69
N VAL A 76 12.07 17.46 -36.57
CA VAL A 76 11.91 16.42 -37.63
C VAL A 76 13.15 15.81 -38.30
N GLY A 77 13.15 14.48 -38.39
CA GLY A 77 13.93 13.63 -39.30
C GLY A 77 13.50 12.16 -39.15
N THR A 78 13.23 11.43 -40.24
CA THR A 78 12.43 10.18 -40.22
C THR A 78 13.08 9.02 -40.98
N VAL A 79 13.30 7.88 -40.28
CA VAL A 79 13.33 6.45 -40.74
C VAL A 79 14.28 6.01 -41.87
N GLU A 80 15.08 4.95 -41.60
CA GLU A 80 15.09 3.75 -42.47
C GLU A 80 15.49 2.41 -41.79
N LYS A 81 15.25 1.30 -42.51
CA LYS A 81 15.35 -0.14 -42.16
C LYS A 81 16.80 -0.68 -42.28
N ALA A 82 17.20 -1.91 -41.90
CA ALA A 82 16.73 -2.96 -40.96
C ALA A 82 17.74 -4.14 -40.97
N THR A 83 17.75 -5.03 -39.96
CA THR A 83 18.18 -6.46 -40.14
C THR A 83 17.77 -7.36 -38.96
N LYS A 84 17.69 -8.68 -39.22
CA LYS A 84 17.35 -9.79 -38.28
C LYS A 84 18.62 -10.67 -38.13
N LYS A 85 18.85 -11.57 -37.15
CA LYS A 85 18.09 -12.36 -36.13
C LYS A 85 19.15 -12.81 -35.06
N PRO A 86 18.88 -13.57 -33.97
CA PRO A 86 17.66 -13.86 -33.22
C PRO A 86 17.77 -13.48 -31.70
N LYS A 87 16.67 -13.06 -31.06
CA LYS A 87 16.65 -12.91 -29.58
C LYS A 87 16.40 -14.26 -28.89
N LYS A 88 17.39 -14.72 -28.11
CA LYS A 88 17.24 -15.80 -27.12
C LYS A 88 16.15 -15.36 -26.11
N VAL A 89 15.13 -16.19 -25.89
CA VAL A 89 13.99 -15.83 -25.03
C VAL A 89 14.45 -15.70 -23.57
N LYS A 90 14.64 -14.46 -23.11
CA LYS A 90 14.74 -14.17 -21.68
C LYS A 90 13.35 -14.42 -21.08
N LYS A 91 13.25 -15.37 -20.15
CA LYS A 91 12.13 -15.46 -19.19
C LYS A 91 11.91 -14.05 -18.63
N SER A 92 10.70 -13.51 -18.80
CA SER A 92 10.28 -12.26 -18.19
C SER A 92 10.31 -12.44 -16.67
N LYS A 93 11.22 -11.74 -15.98
CA LYS A 93 11.14 -11.58 -14.53
C LYS A 93 9.84 -10.82 -14.23
N SER A 94 8.88 -11.48 -13.57
CA SER A 94 8.00 -10.79 -12.63
C SER A 94 8.88 -10.02 -11.65
N SER A 95 8.51 -8.79 -11.30
CA SER A 95 9.29 -8.04 -10.32
C SER A 95 9.16 -8.75 -8.97
N SER A 96 10.26 -8.91 -8.21
CA SER A 96 10.17 -9.44 -6.83
C SER A 96 9.19 -8.62 -5.96
N VAL A 97 9.08 -7.32 -6.26
CA VAL A 97 8.09 -6.40 -5.69
C VAL A 97 6.64 -6.84 -5.95
N ASP A 98 6.33 -7.34 -7.15
CA ASP A 98 4.98 -7.79 -7.52
C ASP A 98 4.60 -9.07 -6.75
N GLU A 99 5.56 -9.99 -6.57
CA GLU A 99 5.37 -11.22 -5.79
C GLU A 99 5.18 -10.92 -4.28
N CYS A 100 5.87 -9.89 -3.76
CA CYS A 100 5.63 -9.40 -2.40
C CYS A 100 4.24 -8.76 -2.24
N ALA A 101 3.77 -8.01 -3.26
CA ALA A 101 2.44 -7.43 -3.26
C ALA A 101 1.32 -8.49 -3.39
N GLU A 102 1.55 -9.54 -4.19
CA GLU A 102 0.65 -10.71 -4.25
C GLU A 102 0.55 -11.41 -2.89
N TYR A 103 1.70 -11.68 -2.24
CA TYR A 103 1.76 -12.28 -0.91
C TYR A 103 0.95 -11.47 0.11
N GLU A 104 1.20 -10.16 0.19
CA GLU A 104 0.56 -9.29 1.19
C GLU A 104 -0.94 -9.16 0.93
N ARG A 105 -1.36 -9.16 -0.34
CA ARG A 105 -2.78 -9.21 -0.73
C ARG A 105 -3.46 -10.52 -0.30
N LEU A 106 -2.84 -11.68 -0.57
CA LEU A 106 -3.39 -12.98 -0.19
C LEU A 106 -3.44 -13.15 1.33
N SER A 107 -2.37 -12.79 2.03
CA SER A 107 -2.26 -12.82 3.49
C SER A 107 -3.34 -11.96 4.16
N ASN A 108 -3.51 -10.71 3.72
CA ASN A 108 -4.57 -9.83 4.26
C ASN A 108 -5.98 -10.33 3.91
N THR A 109 -6.19 -10.89 2.71
CA THR A 109 -7.48 -11.45 2.31
C THR A 109 -7.84 -12.64 3.21
N LEU A 110 -6.89 -13.55 3.45
CA LEU A 110 -7.08 -14.69 4.33
C LEU A 110 -7.30 -14.26 5.78
N SER A 111 -6.54 -13.27 6.27
CA SER A 111 -6.69 -12.79 7.66
C SER A 111 -7.96 -11.99 7.93
N ARG A 112 -8.54 -11.31 6.93
CA ARG A 112 -9.75 -10.47 7.10
C ARG A 112 -11.03 -11.18 6.66
N PHE A 113 -10.94 -12.15 5.76
CA PHE A 113 -12.07 -12.83 5.14
C PHE A 113 -11.94 -14.36 5.17
N SER A 114 -11.27 -14.92 6.17
CA SER A 114 -11.14 -16.38 6.39
C SER A 114 -12.48 -17.12 6.24
N PHE A 115 -13.56 -16.54 6.79
CA PHE A 115 -14.93 -17.07 6.71
C PHE A 115 -15.51 -17.24 5.29
N LYS A 116 -14.86 -16.71 4.25
CA LYS A 116 -15.30 -16.83 2.85
C LYS A 116 -14.65 -18.00 2.11
N PHE A 117 -13.68 -18.67 2.73
CA PHE A 117 -12.91 -19.74 2.09
C PHE A 117 -13.27 -21.09 2.69
N ASN A 118 -13.42 -22.10 1.83
CA ASN A 118 -13.49 -23.48 2.27
C ASN A 118 -12.09 -23.97 2.70
N GLU A 119 -12.02 -25.09 3.44
CA GLU A 119 -10.73 -25.62 3.93
C GLU A 119 -9.75 -25.94 2.78
N VAL A 120 -10.25 -26.50 1.68
CA VAL A 120 -9.46 -26.82 0.48
C VAL A 120 -8.90 -25.56 -0.20
N GLU A 121 -9.68 -24.48 -0.23
CA GLU A 121 -9.26 -23.19 -0.80
C GLU A 121 -8.25 -22.49 0.11
N THR A 122 -8.49 -22.56 1.42
CA THR A 122 -7.57 -22.08 2.46
C THR A 122 -6.20 -22.72 2.31
N LYS A 123 -6.13 -24.05 2.15
CA LYS A 123 -4.87 -24.78 1.89
C LYS A 123 -4.18 -24.30 0.62
N LYS A 124 -4.91 -24.20 -0.51
CA LYS A 124 -4.36 -23.65 -1.78
C LYS A 124 -3.80 -22.23 -1.64
N VAL A 125 -4.47 -21.35 -0.89
CA VAL A 125 -4.01 -19.98 -0.62
C VAL A 125 -2.77 -19.98 0.28
N LEU A 126 -2.73 -20.81 1.33
CA LEU A 126 -1.56 -20.98 2.20
C LEU A 126 -0.36 -21.55 1.44
N ASP A 127 -0.55 -22.53 0.57
CA ASP A 127 0.49 -23.09 -0.29
C ASP A 127 1.05 -22.03 -1.25
N ARG A 128 0.18 -21.20 -1.84
CA ARG A 128 0.59 -20.07 -2.69
C ARG A 128 1.37 -19.01 -1.90
N ILE A 129 0.91 -18.65 -0.70
CA ILE A 129 1.62 -17.75 0.23
C ILE A 129 3.02 -18.32 0.58
N SER A 130 3.12 -19.62 0.85
CA SER A 130 4.38 -20.33 1.13
C SER A 130 5.34 -20.33 -0.07
N GLN A 131 4.83 -20.53 -1.29
CA GLN A 131 5.62 -20.41 -2.52
C GLN A 131 6.15 -18.99 -2.73
N LEU A 132 5.27 -17.98 -2.63
CA LEU A 132 5.66 -16.56 -2.76
C LEU A 132 6.69 -16.16 -1.69
N ALA A 133 6.56 -16.65 -0.46
CA ALA A 133 7.53 -16.40 0.60
C ALA A 133 8.91 -16.97 0.25
N LYS A 134 8.98 -18.20 -0.28
CA LYS A 134 10.24 -18.83 -0.73
C LYS A 134 10.89 -18.05 -1.87
N ASN A 135 10.12 -17.60 -2.85
CA ASN A 135 10.63 -16.84 -4.00
C ASN A 135 11.18 -15.46 -3.63
N THR A 136 10.54 -14.80 -2.67
CA THR A 136 10.84 -13.41 -2.26
C THR A 136 11.86 -13.31 -1.12
N ARG A 137 12.29 -14.43 -0.56
CA ARG A 137 13.28 -14.47 0.52
C ARG A 137 14.69 -14.14 0.00
N PRO A 138 15.48 -13.30 0.70
CA PRO A 138 16.89 -13.09 0.38
C PRO A 138 17.68 -14.40 0.39
N GLU A 139 18.61 -14.53 -0.54
CA GLU A 139 19.46 -15.71 -0.68
C GLU A 139 20.27 -15.95 0.61
N GLY A 140 20.27 -17.19 1.10
CA GLY A 140 20.93 -17.57 2.36
C GLY A 140 20.24 -17.11 3.66
N TYR A 141 19.08 -16.42 3.61
CA TYR A 141 18.38 -16.02 4.85
C TYR A 141 17.80 -17.23 5.60
N VAL A 142 18.37 -17.51 6.77
CA VAL A 142 17.85 -18.45 7.77
C VAL A 142 17.66 -17.67 9.06
N CYS A 143 16.43 -17.67 9.57
CA CYS A 143 16.11 -17.09 10.88
C CYS A 143 16.36 -18.14 11.98
N GLU A 144 16.96 -17.73 13.08
CA GLU A 144 17.11 -18.55 14.29
C GLU A 144 16.25 -18.06 15.46
N PRO A 145 15.86 -18.95 16.39
CA PRO A 145 15.19 -18.60 17.64
C PRO A 145 15.88 -17.48 18.43
N THR A 146 17.21 -17.43 18.39
CA THR A 146 18.08 -16.52 19.15
C THR A 146 18.49 -15.26 18.38
N ASP A 147 18.01 -15.08 17.14
CA ASP A 147 18.22 -13.83 16.41
C ASP A 147 17.67 -12.64 17.22
N SER A 148 18.39 -11.53 17.23
CA SER A 148 17.96 -10.28 17.85
C SER A 148 17.10 -9.46 16.89
N TRP A 149 16.06 -8.82 17.44
CA TRP A 149 15.05 -8.11 16.66
C TRP A 149 14.80 -6.70 17.21
N LYS A 150 14.69 -5.74 16.31
CA LYS A 150 14.19 -4.39 16.56
C LYS A 150 12.86 -4.19 15.82
N LEU A 151 11.89 -3.58 16.48
CA LEU A 151 10.63 -3.15 15.87
C LEU A 151 10.53 -1.63 16.00
N TRP A 152 10.47 -0.97 14.85
CA TRP A 152 10.16 0.45 14.77
C TRP A 152 8.69 0.63 14.45
N LEU A 153 7.98 1.26 15.38
CA LEU A 153 6.57 1.62 15.28
C LEU A 153 6.50 3.06 14.75
N GLY A 154 6.05 3.25 13.51
CA GLY A 154 5.77 4.60 13.02
C GLY A 154 4.53 5.21 13.70
N PRO A 155 4.22 6.49 13.48
CA PRO A 155 3.02 7.14 14.02
C PRO A 155 1.71 6.51 13.53
N THR A 156 1.74 5.86 12.35
CA THR A 156 0.59 5.21 11.70
C THR A 156 0.65 3.67 11.81
N GLU A 157 -0.03 2.95 10.92
CA GLU A 157 0.07 1.48 10.81
C GLU A 157 1.44 0.99 10.31
N ASN A 158 2.21 1.81 9.60
CA ASN A 158 3.50 1.40 9.02
C ASN A 158 4.54 1.14 10.11
N CYS A 159 5.08 -0.08 10.13
CA CYS A 159 6.14 -0.51 11.04
C CYS A 159 7.28 -1.16 10.24
N LEU A 160 8.50 -1.09 10.78
CA LEU A 160 9.67 -1.78 10.24
C LEU A 160 10.16 -2.79 11.26
N LEU A 161 10.20 -4.07 10.87
CA LEU A 161 10.73 -5.14 11.71
C LEU A 161 12.10 -5.54 11.16
N ILE A 162 13.15 -5.39 11.98
CA ILE A 162 14.55 -5.58 11.60
C ILE A 162 15.12 -6.76 12.41
N ASN A 163 15.59 -7.79 11.73
CA ASN A 163 16.46 -8.81 12.31
C ASN A 163 17.89 -8.24 12.34
N THR A 164 18.36 -7.81 13.50
CA THR A 164 19.68 -7.15 13.63
C THR A 164 20.82 -8.15 13.51
N THR A 165 20.63 -9.41 13.91
CA THR A 165 21.62 -10.48 13.77
C THR A 165 21.87 -10.85 12.30
N ARG A 166 20.82 -10.88 11.46
CA ARG A 166 20.90 -11.26 10.04
C ARG A 166 20.96 -10.07 9.08
N GLY A 167 20.68 -8.87 9.57
CA GLY A 167 20.66 -7.63 8.78
C GLY A 167 19.56 -7.63 7.71
N VAL A 168 18.37 -8.16 8.02
CA VAL A 168 17.22 -8.23 7.10
C VAL A 168 16.05 -7.45 7.70
N ALA A 169 15.37 -6.65 6.88
CA ALA A 169 14.24 -5.84 7.28
C ALA A 169 12.96 -6.22 6.53
N PHE A 170 11.83 -6.23 7.25
CA PHE A 170 10.51 -6.56 6.73
C PHE A 170 9.55 -5.38 6.94
N LYS A 171 8.75 -5.09 5.92
CA LYS A 171 7.59 -4.20 6.06
C LYS A 171 6.51 -4.91 6.87
N VAL A 172 6.05 -4.30 7.95
CA VAL A 172 5.03 -4.86 8.84
C VAL A 172 3.94 -3.82 9.12
N SER A 173 2.71 -4.28 9.36
CA SER A 173 1.64 -3.41 9.90
C SER A 173 1.51 -3.58 11.42
N ARG A 174 1.11 -2.50 12.12
CA ARG A 174 0.87 -2.53 13.56
C ARG A 174 -0.19 -3.59 13.91
N GLY A 175 -1.25 -3.70 13.11
CA GLY A 175 -2.25 -4.77 13.25
C GLY A 175 -1.68 -6.19 13.09
N TRP A 176 -0.77 -6.44 12.14
CA TRP A 176 -0.08 -7.73 12.02
C TRP A 176 0.80 -8.03 13.24
N TRP A 177 1.54 -7.03 13.72
CA TRP A 177 2.39 -7.18 14.90
C TRP A 177 1.57 -7.54 16.15
N GLN A 178 0.47 -6.82 16.39
CA GLN A 178 -0.43 -7.09 17.51
C GLN A 178 -1.03 -8.50 17.43
N LYS A 179 -1.42 -8.96 16.24
CA LYS A 179 -2.01 -10.29 16.05
C LYS A 179 -1.05 -11.44 16.39
N HIS A 180 0.25 -11.29 16.15
CA HIS A 180 1.21 -12.40 16.22
C HIS A 180 2.23 -12.30 17.37
N TYR A 181 2.61 -11.09 17.78
CA TYR A 181 3.77 -10.88 18.67
C TYR A 181 3.56 -9.80 19.75
N GLN A 182 2.32 -9.37 20.02
CA GLN A 182 2.02 -8.32 21.01
C GLN A 182 2.72 -8.51 22.37
N THR A 183 2.74 -9.74 22.86
CA THR A 183 3.27 -10.16 24.17
C THR A 183 4.76 -10.49 24.16
N THR A 184 5.44 -10.50 23.00
CA THR A 184 6.83 -10.95 22.91
C THR A 184 7.79 -9.94 23.55
N ILE A 185 8.65 -10.41 24.46
CA ILE A 185 9.62 -9.56 25.18
C ILE A 185 11.00 -9.49 24.51
N TYR A 186 11.28 -10.38 23.54
CA TYR A 186 12.59 -10.52 22.89
C TYR A 186 12.77 -9.57 21.68
N VAL A 187 12.08 -8.43 21.69
CA VAL A 187 12.16 -7.41 20.65
C VAL A 187 12.28 -6.05 21.31
N ASP A 188 13.33 -5.33 20.92
CA ASP A 188 13.50 -3.93 21.25
C ASP A 188 12.52 -3.09 20.43
N ARG A 189 11.74 -2.24 21.10
CA ARG A 189 10.58 -1.54 20.52
C ARG A 189 10.79 -0.04 20.60
N GLU A 190 10.98 0.60 19.45
CA GLU A 190 11.15 2.04 19.35
C GLU A 190 9.88 2.65 18.73
N LEU A 191 9.28 3.62 19.42
CA LEU A 191 8.17 4.43 18.88
C LEU A 191 8.76 5.66 18.20
N LEU A 192 8.51 5.81 16.91
CA LEU A 192 9.03 6.90 16.10
C LEU A 192 7.94 7.95 15.87
N ASN A 193 8.33 9.21 15.97
CA ASN A 193 7.43 10.35 15.75
C ASN A 193 7.10 10.57 14.27
N ASP A 194 8.01 10.18 13.36
CA ASP A 194 7.87 10.35 11.91
C ASP A 194 8.15 9.01 11.18
N THR A 195 7.48 8.81 10.06
CA THR A 195 7.69 7.74 9.09
C THR A 195 8.97 7.88 8.26
N GLN A 196 9.56 9.08 8.12
CA GLN A 196 10.76 9.28 7.28
C GLN A 196 11.90 8.31 7.60
N LEU A 197 12.23 8.13 8.89
CA LEU A 197 13.30 7.23 9.34
C LEU A 197 13.04 5.76 8.97
N ILE A 198 11.77 5.33 8.99
CA ILE A 198 11.35 3.99 8.53
C ILE A 198 11.59 3.86 7.03
N ASP A 199 11.14 4.84 6.24
CA ASP A 199 11.22 4.78 4.78
C ASP A 199 12.68 4.86 4.30
N ASP A 200 13.52 5.69 4.91
CA ASP A 200 14.95 5.80 4.54
C ASP A 200 15.76 4.56 4.95
N THR A 201 15.47 3.98 6.11
CA THR A 201 16.09 2.73 6.53
C THR A 201 15.61 1.55 5.66
N ALA A 202 14.33 1.52 5.28
CA ALA A 202 13.80 0.57 4.31
C ALA A 202 14.49 0.71 2.94
N LYS A 203 14.73 1.94 2.45
CA LYS A 203 15.52 2.18 1.23
C LYS A 203 16.95 1.66 1.38
N ALA A 204 17.62 1.89 2.51
CA ALA A 204 18.97 1.38 2.75
C ALA A 204 19.05 -0.16 2.73
N PHE A 205 18.10 -0.85 3.36
CA PHE A 205 18.00 -2.31 3.24
C PHE A 205 17.59 -2.76 1.82
N ALA A 206 16.81 -1.97 1.07
CA ALA A 206 16.46 -2.29 -0.32
C ALA A 206 17.66 -2.19 -1.27
N LEU A 207 18.53 -1.19 -1.09
CA LEU A 207 19.78 -1.04 -1.86
C LEU A 207 20.73 -2.24 -1.67
N THR A 208 20.70 -2.88 -0.50
CA THR A 208 21.50 -4.09 -0.21
C THR A 208 20.78 -5.40 -0.56
N GLY A 209 19.55 -5.34 -1.10
CA GLY A 209 18.73 -6.53 -1.41
C GLY A 209 18.20 -7.28 -0.17
N LYS A 210 18.26 -6.66 1.02
CA LYS A 210 17.88 -7.24 2.31
C LYS A 210 16.57 -6.68 2.89
N TYR A 211 15.81 -5.92 2.11
CA TYR A 211 14.47 -5.47 2.46
C TYR A 211 13.39 -6.30 1.76
N LEU A 212 12.42 -6.79 2.53
CA LEU A 212 11.20 -7.37 1.99
C LEU A 212 10.03 -6.40 2.19
N PRO A 213 9.39 -5.90 1.11
CA PRO A 213 8.20 -5.05 1.20
C PRO A 213 6.91 -5.83 1.53
N ARG A 214 7.01 -6.88 2.37
CA ARG A 214 5.92 -7.73 2.85
C ARG A 214 6.15 -8.16 4.30
N SER A 215 5.09 -8.57 4.98
CA SER A 215 5.18 -9.19 6.31
C SER A 215 5.95 -10.52 6.26
N PRO A 216 6.75 -10.89 7.28
CA PRO A 216 7.48 -12.16 7.31
C PRO A 216 6.52 -13.33 7.52
N VAL A 217 6.94 -14.54 7.16
CA VAL A 217 6.24 -15.77 7.55
C VAL A 217 6.51 -16.08 9.03
N VAL A 218 5.46 -16.05 9.83
CA VAL A 218 5.43 -16.43 11.25
C VAL A 218 6.01 -17.84 11.44
N GLY A 219 6.96 -17.99 12.38
CA GLY A 219 7.59 -19.27 12.72
C GLY A 219 8.66 -19.77 11.73
N VAL A 220 8.80 -19.14 10.56
CA VAL A 220 9.79 -19.54 9.54
C VAL A 220 10.82 -18.42 9.29
N GLU A 221 10.35 -17.20 9.05
CA GLU A 221 11.18 -16.02 8.78
C GLU A 221 11.29 -15.10 10.00
N CYS A 222 10.31 -15.19 10.90
CA CYS A 222 10.30 -14.57 12.21
C CYS A 222 10.01 -15.67 13.27
N LYS A 223 11.04 -16.10 13.99
CA LYS A 223 10.96 -17.16 15.02
C LYS A 223 10.85 -16.61 16.44
N LEU A 224 10.27 -15.43 16.61
CA LEU A 224 9.93 -14.90 17.94
C LEU A 224 8.88 -15.78 18.64
N PRO A 225 8.87 -15.85 19.98
CA PRO A 225 7.81 -16.51 20.72
C PRO A 225 6.50 -15.71 20.62
N GLN A 226 5.37 -16.39 20.43
CA GLN A 226 4.05 -15.78 20.22
C GLN A 226 3.22 -15.78 21.51
N THR A 227 3.38 -16.80 22.35
CA THR A 227 2.61 -16.99 23.59
C THR A 227 3.50 -16.87 24.82
N VAL A 228 2.87 -16.61 25.98
CA VAL A 228 3.57 -16.59 27.28
C VAL A 228 4.24 -17.93 27.58
N LYS A 229 3.65 -19.05 27.13
CA LYS A 229 4.26 -20.39 27.26
C LYS A 229 5.56 -20.50 26.47
N ASP A 230 5.59 -19.99 25.23
CA ASP A 230 6.82 -19.98 24.41
C ASP A 230 7.92 -19.13 25.05
N ILE A 231 7.54 -18.05 25.76
CA ILE A 231 8.47 -17.20 26.51
C ILE A 231 9.00 -17.94 27.74
N GLN A 232 8.14 -18.58 28.54
CA GLN A 232 8.54 -19.38 29.71
C GLN A 232 9.48 -20.52 29.34
N MET A 233 9.16 -21.28 28.27
CA MET A 233 10.00 -22.38 27.80
C MET A 233 11.39 -21.92 27.29
N ARG A 234 11.55 -20.64 26.90
CA ARG A 234 12.84 -20.03 26.55
C ARG A 234 13.56 -19.36 27.72
N GLY A 235 12.82 -18.85 28.70
CA GLY A 235 13.38 -18.24 29.91
C GLY A 235 14.08 -19.24 30.82
N GLY A 236 13.83 -20.54 30.62
CA GLY A 236 14.42 -21.63 31.39
C GLY A 236 13.73 -21.87 32.73
N PHE A 237 14.01 -23.04 33.31
CA PHE A 237 13.57 -23.42 34.65
C PHE A 237 14.26 -22.54 35.70
N ALA A 238 13.69 -21.39 35.99
CA ALA A 238 14.10 -20.52 37.09
C ALA A 238 13.47 -21.01 38.41
N GLY A 239 14.03 -22.08 38.98
CA GLY A 239 13.73 -22.54 40.33
C GLY A 239 12.77 -23.72 40.43
N ASP A 240 13.33 -24.93 40.44
CA ASP A 240 12.90 -25.99 41.36
C ASP A 240 14.17 -26.61 41.96
N ARG A 241 14.43 -26.26 43.23
CA ARG A 241 15.47 -26.78 44.12
C ARG A 241 14.96 -26.67 45.55
#